data_AF-A0A371YW71-F1
#
_entry.id   AF-A0A371YW71-F1
#
_cell.length_a   1.000
_cell.length_b   1.000
_cell.length_c   1.000
_cell.angle_alpha   90.00
_cell.angle_beta   90.00
_cell.angle_gamma   90.00
#
_symmetry.space_group_name_H-M   'P 1'
#
loop_
_entity.id
_entity.type
_entity.pdbx_description
1 polymer ?
#
loop_
_entity_poly.entity_id
_entity_poly.type
_entity_poly.pdbx_seq_one_letter_code
_entity_poly.pdbx_strand_id
1 'polypeptide(L)'
;GRPFDGFVEQTKRVSPTCLIQFEGNRYSVPASFANRPISLRVYPDRLRIIAEGQVLCVHDRIITRSHGVPGRTVYDWRHYLA
;
A
#
# COMPACT_ATOMS: atom_id res chain seq x y z
N GLY A 1 -1.81 29.20 -8.51
CA GLY A 1 -2.69 28.09 -8.08
C GLY A 1 -1.82 26.97 -7.53
N ARG A 2 -2.32 26.20 -6.56
CA ARG A 2 -1.58 25.04 -6.03
C ARG A 2 -1.48 23.95 -7.12
N PRO A 3 -0.29 23.34 -7.35
CA PRO A 3 -0.17 22.24 -8.30
C PRO A 3 -1.01 21.04 -7.86
N PHE A 4 -1.59 20.33 -8.82
CA PHE A 4 -2.33 19.10 -8.58
C PHE A 4 -1.39 17.98 -8.10
N ASP A 5 -1.78 17.24 -7.06
CA ASP A 5 -0.93 16.22 -6.41
C ASP A 5 -0.88 14.87 -7.16
N GLY A 6 -1.63 14.71 -8.26
CA GLY A 6 -1.36 13.65 -9.24
C GLY A 6 -1.58 12.20 -8.79
N PHE A 7 -2.43 11.94 -7.78
CA PHE A 7 -2.71 10.58 -7.29
C PHE A 7 -4.15 10.14 -7.55
N VAL A 8 -4.34 8.81 -7.62
CA VAL A 8 -5.66 8.16 -7.54
C VAL A 8 -5.82 7.56 -6.15
N GLU A 9 -6.96 7.78 -5.51
CA GLU A 9 -7.25 7.23 -4.17
C GLU A 9 -8.14 5.99 -4.26
N GLN A 10 -7.82 4.95 -3.47
CA GLN A 10 -8.63 3.74 -3.34
C GLN A 10 -8.73 3.31 -1.87
N THR A 11 -9.92 2.95 -1.41
CA THR A 11 -10.07 2.29 -0.10
C THR A 11 -9.63 0.83 -0.20
N LYS A 12 -8.75 0.39 0.70
CA LYS A 12 -8.33 -1.01 0.83
C LYS A 12 -8.53 -1.48 2.27
N ARG A 13 -8.77 -2.77 2.45
CA ARG A 13 -8.77 -3.40 3.77
C ARG A 13 -7.43 -4.09 3.97
N VAL A 14 -6.80 -3.85 5.12
CA VAL A 14 -5.59 -4.56 5.52
C VAL A 14 -5.97 -5.98 5.96
N SER A 15 -5.25 -6.99 5.47
CA SER A 15 -5.46 -8.38 5.86
C SER A 15 -5.08 -8.63 7.32
N PRO A 16 -5.47 -9.79 7.91
CA PRO A 16 -4.98 -10.22 9.21
C PRO A 16 -3.44 -10.36 9.26
N THR A 17 -2.81 -10.63 8.12
CA THR A 17 -1.35 -10.74 7.96
C THR A 17 -0.66 -9.40 7.68
N CYS A 18 -1.38 -8.29 7.89
CA CYS A 18 -0.88 -6.93 7.73
C CYS A 18 -0.50 -6.57 6.29
N LEU A 19 -1.23 -7.08 5.29
CA LEU A 19 -0.98 -6.84 3.86
C LEU A 19 -2.17 -6.15 3.19
N ILE A 20 -1.89 -5.31 2.18
CA ILE A 20 -2.87 -4.89 1.17
C ILE A 20 -2.49 -5.46 -0.19
N GLN A 21 -3.46 -5.68 -1.07
CA GLN A 21 -3.23 -6.13 -2.44
C GLN A 21 -3.47 -4.99 -3.44
N PHE A 22 -2.51 -4.77 -4.33
CA PHE A 22 -2.59 -3.80 -5.41
C PHE A 22 -1.77 -4.27 -6.62
N GLU A 23 -2.38 -4.22 -7.82
CA GLU A 23 -1.74 -4.60 -9.09
C GLU A 23 -1.05 -5.97 -9.06
N GLY A 24 -1.72 -6.96 -8.45
CA GLY A 24 -1.20 -8.32 -8.29
C GLY A 24 -0.15 -8.46 -7.18
N ASN A 25 0.43 -7.36 -6.70
CA ASN A 25 1.42 -7.35 -5.62
C ASN A 25 0.75 -7.17 -4.25
N ARG A 26 1.45 -7.62 -3.21
CA ARG A 26 1.07 -7.44 -1.80
C ARG A 26 2.06 -6.52 -1.11
N TYR A 27 1.57 -5.61 -0.28
CA TYR A 27 2.39 -4.62 0.41
C TYR A 27 2.07 -4.64 1.90
N SER A 28 3.10 -4.72 2.74
CA SER A 28 2.93 -4.69 4.20
C SER A 28 2.48 -3.33 4.72
N VAL A 29 1.74 -3.34 5.83
CA VAL A 29 1.22 -2.16 6.55
C VAL A 29 1.52 -2.37 8.04
N PRO A 30 1.77 -1.32 8.85
CA PRO A 30 1.97 -1.49 10.29
C PRO A 30 0.84 -2.27 10.97
N ALA A 31 1.20 -3.17 11.88
CA ALA A 31 0.30 -4.17 12.48
C ALA A 31 -0.87 -3.55 13.25
N SER A 32 -0.71 -2.33 13.80
CA SER A 32 -1.77 -1.55 14.43
C SER A 32 -2.98 -1.25 13.50
N PHE A 33 -2.81 -1.50 12.19
CA PHE A 33 -3.84 -1.32 11.17
C PHE A 33 -4.37 -2.63 10.58
N ALA A 34 -3.98 -3.79 11.10
CA ALA A 34 -4.53 -5.08 10.68
C ALA A 34 -6.06 -5.10 10.76
N ASN A 35 -6.71 -5.69 9.77
CA ASN A 35 -8.18 -5.77 9.64
C ASN A 35 -8.91 -4.41 9.55
N ARG A 36 -8.20 -3.28 9.43
CA ARG A 36 -8.80 -1.94 9.32
C ARG A 36 -8.86 -1.48 7.86
N PRO A 37 -9.86 -0.67 7.48
CA PRO A 37 -9.84 0.03 6.20
C PRO A 37 -8.79 1.15 6.23
N ILE A 38 -8.10 1.33 5.11
CA ILE A 38 -7.12 2.39 4.89
C ILE A 38 -7.37 3.07 3.53
N SER A 39 -6.82 4.26 3.36
CA SER A 39 -6.74 4.95 2.06
C SER A 39 -5.40 4.63 1.39
N LEU A 40 -5.44 4.12 0.17
CA LEU A 40 -4.29 3.92 -0.69
C LEU A 40 -4.24 5.03 -1.73
N ARG A 41 -3.22 5.89 -1.67
CA ARG A 41 -2.93 6.86 -2.73
C ARG A 41 -1.91 6.29 -3.69
N VAL A 42 -2.31 6.15 -4.94
CA VAL A 42 -1.54 5.58 -6.03
C VAL A 42 -0.93 6.71 -6.85
N TYR A 43 0.39 6.82 -6.80
CA TYR A 43 1.20 7.67 -7.67
C TYR A 43 1.79 6.82 -8.81
N PRO A 44 2.39 7.43 -9.84
CA PRO A 44 3.05 6.68 -10.91
C PRO A 44 4.19 5.78 -10.42
N ASP A 45 4.95 6.22 -9.41
CA ASP A 45 6.18 5.60 -8.91
C ASP A 45 6.03 4.96 -7.51
N ARG A 46 5.03 5.37 -6.73
CA ARG A 46 4.88 4.95 -5.33
C ARG A 46 3.44 4.78 -4.88
N LEU A 47 3.28 4.03 -3.80
CA LEU A 47 2.04 3.83 -3.07
C LEU A 47 2.18 4.46 -1.69
N ARG A 48 1.26 5.37 -1.34
CA ARG A 48 1.17 5.92 0.02
C ARG A 48 -0.05 5.32 0.71
N ILE A 49 0.19 4.69 1.86
CA ILE A 49 -0.87 4.09 2.69
C ILE A 49 -1.17 5.04 3.82
N ILE A 50 -2.44 5.42 3.95
CA ILE A 50 -2.91 6.51 4.82
C ILE A 50 -4.05 6.00 5.69
N ALA A 51 -3.98 6.32 6.97
CA ALA A 51 -5.08 6.18 7.90
C ALA A 51 -4.96 7.28 8.96
N GLU A 52 -6.09 7.62 9.60
CA GLU A 52 -6.09 8.59 10.71
C GLU A 52 -5.46 9.95 10.35
N GLY A 53 -5.55 10.35 9.07
CA GLY A 53 -4.96 11.61 8.57
C GLY A 53 -3.44 11.58 8.39
N GLN A 54 -2.79 10.43 8.58
CA GLN A 54 -1.34 10.27 8.56
C GLN A 54 -0.89 9.25 7.51
N VAL A 55 0.32 9.45 6.96
CA VAL A 55 0.97 8.44 6.11
C VAL A 55 1.58 7.37 7.03
N LEU A 56 1.06 6.15 6.93
CA LEU A 56 1.54 5.01 7.71
C LEU A 56 2.86 4.46 7.18
N CYS A 57 2.91 4.28 5.86
CA CYS A 57 4.10 3.80 5.16
C CYS A 57 4.00 4.16 3.66
N VAL A 58 5.14 4.04 2.98
CA VAL A 58 5.28 4.27 1.55
C VAL A 58 6.00 3.07 0.94
N HIS A 59 5.50 2.58 -0.19
CA HIS A 59 6.15 1.54 -0.99
C HIS A 59 6.40 2.05 -2.39
N ASP A 60 7.44 1.55 -3.05
CA ASP A 60 7.57 1.69 -4.49
C ASP A 60 6.43 0.94 -5.19
N ARG A 61 5.86 1.53 -6.24
CA ARG A 61 4.82 0.89 -7.04
C ARG A 61 5.48 -0.08 -8.03
N ILE A 62 5.26 -1.36 -7.80
CA ILE A 62 5.76 -2.41 -8.69
C ILE A 62 4.69 -2.75 -9.73
N ILE A 63 5.01 -2.55 -11.01
CA ILE A 63 4.13 -2.90 -12.14
C ILE A 63 4.57 -4.26 -12.69
N THR A 64 3.78 -5.31 -12.44
CA THR A 64 4.04 -6.66 -12.97
C THR A 64 3.52 -6.74 -14.41
N ARG A 65 4.42 -6.69 -15.40
CA ARG A 65 4.08 -6.59 -16.84
C ARG A 65 3.77 -7.93 -17.52
N SER A 66 4.07 -9.07 -16.89
CA SER A 66 3.89 -10.40 -17.50
C SER A 66 2.79 -11.18 -16.79
N HIS A 67 1.80 -11.64 -17.56
CA HIS A 67 0.66 -12.41 -17.08
C HIS A 67 1.04 -13.78 -16.48
N GLY A 68 2.25 -14.28 -16.76
CA GLY A 68 2.74 -15.56 -16.21
C GLY A 68 3.59 -15.41 -14.95
N VAL A 69 3.89 -14.19 -14.50
CA VAL A 69 4.74 -13.96 -13.32
C VAL A 69 3.87 -13.75 -12.09
N PRO A 70 4.03 -14.57 -11.03
CA PRO A 70 3.32 -14.36 -9.78
C PRO A 70 3.60 -12.97 -9.21
N GLY A 71 2.57 -12.38 -8.60
CA GLY A 71 2.72 -11.15 -7.83
C GLY A 71 3.72 -11.31 -6.68
N ARG A 72 4.37 -10.21 -6.30
CA ARG A 72 5.37 -10.18 -5.23
C ARG A 72 4.74 -9.75 -3.91
N THR A 73 5.34 -10.17 -2.81
CA THR A 73 5.05 -9.60 -1.48
C THR A 73 6.19 -8.70 -1.06
N VAL A 74 5.92 -7.40 -0.98
CA VAL A 74 6.84 -6.38 -0.50
C VAL A 74 6.58 -6.17 0.98
N TYR A 75 7.55 -6.48 1.82
CA TYR A 75 7.40 -6.44 3.27
C TYR A 75 8.52 -5.65 3.94
N ASP A 76 8.16 -4.90 4.98
CA ASP A 76 9.08 -4.36 5.98
C ASP A 76 8.80 -5.09 7.29
N TRP A 77 9.84 -5.72 7.85
CA TRP A 77 9.75 -6.46 9.12
C TRP A 77 9.37 -5.54 10.30
N ARG A 78 9.70 -4.25 10.22
CA ARG A 78 9.37 -3.26 11.25
C ARG A 78 7.88 -3.03 11.40
N HIS A 79 7.08 -3.33 10.37
CA HIS A 79 5.62 -3.25 10.45
C HIS A 79 5.02 -4.23 11.46
N TYR A 80 5.77 -5.24 11.90
CA TYR A 80 5.33 -6.26 12.84
C TYR A 80 5.89 -6.05 14.25
N LEU A 81 6.66 -4.98 14.47
CA LEU A 81 7.14 -4.60 15.78
C LEU A 81 6.15 -3.61 16.40
N ALA A 82 5.72 -3.88 17.63
CA ALA A 82 4.87 -3.01 18.45
C ALA A 82 5.71 -1.95 19.16
#